data_AF-A0A9X1JQP2-F1
#
_entry.id   AF-A0A9X1JQP2-F1
#
_cell.length_a   1.000
_cell.length_b   1.000
_cell.length_c   1.000
_cell.angle_alpha   90.00
_cell.angle_beta   90.00
_cell.angle_gamma   90.00
#
_symmetry.space_group_name_H-M   'P 1'
#
loop_
_entity.id
_entity.type
_entity.pdbx_description
1 polymer ?
#
loop_
_entity_poly.entity_id
_entity_poly.type
_entity_poly.pdbx_seq_one_letter_code
_entity_poly.pdbx_strand_id
1 'polypeptide(L)'
;MRYSKEEIIEKAKTTMDQIGWNYNREKEITAIYEPKEKEIEEARKYINDEKILEKYIENLRNFWTIGFDFEPESEIEYNSMFLEIDDDSGEPYRISHKQATMNVLINEDGKYYLDTHTSS
;
A
#
# COMPACT_ATOMS: atom_id res chain seq x y z
N MET A 1 -15.12 -3.05 -1.98
CA MET A 1 -14.64 -2.63 -3.30
C MET A 1 -15.47 -1.45 -3.77
N ARG A 2 -14.97 -0.24 -3.51
CA ARG A 2 -15.60 1.02 -3.91
C ARG A 2 -15.02 1.55 -5.21
N TYR A 3 -13.74 1.34 -5.44
CA TYR A 3 -13.03 1.78 -6.62
C TYR A 3 -12.85 0.64 -7.63
N SER A 4 -12.76 0.97 -8.91
CA SER A 4 -12.36 0.01 -9.95
C SER A 4 -10.85 -0.23 -9.92
N LYS A 5 -10.42 -1.33 -10.56
CA LYS A 5 -9.00 -1.66 -10.69
C LYS A 5 -8.25 -0.58 -11.47
N GLU A 6 -8.90 -0.03 -12.50
CA GLU A 6 -8.35 1.01 -13.37
C GLU A 6 -8.11 2.32 -12.59
N GLU A 7 -9.08 2.78 -11.81
CA GLU A 7 -8.95 3.98 -10.96
C GLU A 7 -7.81 3.84 -9.95
N ILE A 8 -7.67 2.66 -9.35
CA ILE A 8 -6.60 2.36 -8.38
C ILE A 8 -5.23 2.35 -9.07
N ILE A 9 -5.13 1.80 -10.28
CA ILE A 9 -3.88 1.82 -11.05
C ILE A 9 -3.49 3.25 -11.44
N GLU A 10 -4.45 4.08 -11.86
CA GLU A 10 -4.18 5.49 -12.19
C GLU A 10 -3.71 6.29 -10.96
N LYS A 11 -4.37 6.07 -9.82
CA LYS A 11 -3.97 6.66 -8.54
C LYS A 11 -2.56 6.19 -8.14
N ALA A 12 -2.26 4.90 -8.28
CA ALA A 12 -0.95 4.36 -7.98
C ALA A 12 0.16 4.98 -8.85
N LYS A 13 -0.05 5.09 -10.16
CA LYS A 13 0.89 5.74 -11.08
C LYS A 13 1.16 7.19 -10.69
N THR A 14 0.09 7.95 -10.43
CA THR A 14 0.19 9.34 -9.97
C THR A 14 0.99 9.46 -8.68
N THR A 15 0.75 8.55 -7.74
CA THR A 15 1.45 8.52 -6.45
C THR A 15 2.94 8.26 -6.64
N MET A 16 3.29 7.21 -7.40
CA MET A 16 4.68 6.83 -7.68
C MET A 16 5.47 7.95 -8.37
N ASP A 17 4.86 8.60 -9.37
CA ASP A 17 5.46 9.75 -10.05
C ASP A 17 5.70 10.93 -9.09
N GLN A 18 4.75 11.20 -8.17
CA GLN A 18 4.86 12.33 -7.24
C GLN A 18 5.89 12.13 -6.12
N ILE A 19 6.01 10.90 -5.60
CA ILE A 19 7.01 10.54 -4.58
C ILE A 19 8.42 10.31 -5.17
N GLY A 20 8.57 10.44 -6.50
CA GLY A 20 9.85 10.28 -7.21
C GLY A 20 10.33 8.84 -7.26
N TRP A 21 9.41 7.88 -7.27
CA TRP A 21 9.71 6.46 -7.34
C TRP A 21 9.51 5.96 -8.76
N ASN A 22 10.60 5.89 -9.50
CA ASN A 22 10.59 5.37 -10.85
C ASN A 22 10.29 3.88 -10.85
N TYR A 23 9.22 3.49 -11.53
CA TYR A 23 8.85 2.10 -11.75
C TYR A 23 9.05 1.75 -13.23
N ASN A 24 9.24 0.45 -13.51
CA ASN A 24 9.37 -0.03 -14.88
C ASN A 24 8.04 0.11 -15.62
N ARG A 25 7.93 1.12 -16.49
CA ARG A 25 6.72 1.42 -17.28
C ARG A 25 6.44 0.42 -18.41
N GLU A 26 7.40 -0.43 -18.76
CA GLU A 26 7.23 -1.51 -19.74
C GLU A 26 6.55 -2.74 -19.11
N LYS A 27 6.56 -2.84 -17.78
CA LYS A 27 5.91 -3.92 -17.04
C LYS A 27 4.50 -3.53 -16.63
N GLU A 28 3.59 -4.49 -16.72
CA GLU A 28 2.23 -4.30 -16.24
C GLU A 28 2.20 -4.17 -14.71
N ILE A 29 1.50 -3.16 -14.22
CA ILE A 29 1.21 -3.00 -12.80
C ILE A 29 -0.01 -3.84 -12.46
N THR A 30 0.09 -4.65 -11.42
CA THR A 30 -1.03 -5.47 -10.96
C THR A 30 -1.61 -4.89 -9.67
N ALA A 31 -2.92 -4.68 -9.66
CA ALA A 31 -3.69 -4.33 -8.46
C ALA A 31 -4.56 -5.51 -8.01
N ILE A 32 -4.49 -5.83 -6.72
CA ILE A 32 -5.24 -6.90 -6.05
C ILE A 32 -6.04 -6.29 -4.91
N TYR A 33 -7.34 -6.58 -4.87
CA TYR A 33 -8.20 -6.16 -3.76
C TYR A 33 -8.04 -7.12 -2.57
N GLU A 34 -7.73 -6.57 -1.40
CA GLU A 34 -7.55 -7.29 -0.14
C GLU A 34 -8.73 -6.94 0.80
N PRO A 35 -9.74 -7.84 0.92
CA PRO A 35 -10.84 -7.66 1.85
C PRO A 35 -10.38 -7.90 3.29
N LYS A 36 -10.79 -7.02 4.20
CA LYS A 36 -10.45 -7.16 5.63
C LYS A 36 -11.01 -8.43 6.25
N GLU A 37 -12.08 -8.99 5.69
CA GLU A 37 -12.72 -10.22 6.19
C GLU A 37 -11.72 -11.38 6.27
N LYS A 38 -10.80 -11.50 5.30
CA LYS A 38 -9.75 -12.52 5.30
C LYS A 38 -8.83 -12.36 6.50
N GLU A 39 -8.43 -11.13 6.79
CA GLU A 39 -7.56 -10.82 7.92
C GLU A 39 -8.28 -10.97 9.27
N ILE A 40 -9.59 -10.66 9.34
CA ILE A 40 -10.42 -10.92 10.51
C ILE A 40 -10.47 -12.43 10.81
N GLU A 41 -10.66 -13.27 9.78
CA GLU A 41 -10.68 -14.73 9.94
C GLU A 41 -9.34 -15.29 10.41
N GLU A 42 -8.23 -14.72 9.94
CA GLU A 42 -6.90 -15.07 10.42
C GLU A 42 -6.67 -14.60 11.86
N ALA A 43 -6.99 -13.36 12.17
CA ALA A 43 -6.85 -12.79 13.51
C ALA A 43 -7.60 -13.62 14.58
N ARG A 44 -8.82 -14.08 14.26
CA ARG A 44 -9.62 -14.96 15.14
C ARG A 44 -8.95 -16.30 15.47
N LYS A 45 -8.00 -16.77 14.65
CA LYS A 45 -7.26 -18.03 14.89
C LYS A 45 -6.08 -17.84 15.84
N TYR A 46 -5.55 -16.63 15.94
CA TYR A 46 -4.29 -16.35 16.65
C TYR A 46 -4.45 -15.44 17.87
N ILE A 47 -5.48 -14.59 17.91
CA ILE A 47 -5.77 -13.67 19.00
C ILE A 47 -6.88 -14.26 19.88
N ASN A 48 -6.49 -14.75 21.06
CA ASN A 48 -7.44 -15.35 22.02
C ASN A 48 -8.11 -14.34 22.96
N ASP A 49 -7.54 -13.15 23.11
CA ASP A 49 -8.10 -12.08 23.95
C ASP A 49 -9.12 -11.28 23.14
N GLU A 50 -10.38 -11.32 23.56
CA GLU A 50 -11.49 -10.68 22.86
C GLU A 50 -11.32 -9.15 22.76
N LYS A 51 -10.79 -8.49 23.79
CA LYS A 51 -10.60 -7.03 23.75
C LYS A 51 -9.47 -6.63 22.81
N ILE A 52 -8.42 -7.45 22.74
CA ILE A 52 -7.32 -7.24 21.78
C ILE A 52 -7.82 -7.49 20.37
N LEU A 53 -8.61 -8.54 20.16
CA LEU A 53 -9.21 -8.87 18.87
C LEU A 53 -10.15 -7.75 18.39
N GLU A 54 -11.05 -7.26 19.24
CA GLU A 54 -11.94 -6.14 18.91
C GLU A 54 -11.15 -4.91 18.45
N LYS A 55 -10.15 -4.49 19.25
CA LYS A 55 -9.29 -3.36 18.89
C LYS A 55 -8.51 -3.61 17.60
N TYR A 56 -8.07 -4.83 17.35
CA TYR A 56 -7.37 -5.16 16.10
C TYR A 56 -8.31 -4.99 14.91
N ILE A 57 -9.50 -5.60 14.98
CA ILE A 57 -10.51 -5.56 13.91
C ILE A 57 -10.97 -4.12 13.61
N GLU A 58 -11.12 -3.28 14.64
CA GLU A 58 -11.48 -1.86 14.47
C GLU A 58 -10.47 -1.07 13.63
N ASN A 59 -9.20 -1.50 13.60
CA ASN A 59 -8.15 -0.86 12.82
C ASN A 59 -7.97 -1.46 11.41
N LEU A 60 -8.65 -2.56 11.10
CA LEU A 60 -8.57 -3.21 9.79
C LEU A 60 -9.33 -2.45 8.72
N ARG A 61 -8.78 -2.49 7.51
CA ARG A 61 -9.28 -1.74 6.35
C ARG A 61 -9.39 -2.66 5.15
N ASN A 62 -10.34 -2.36 4.27
CA ASN A 62 -10.28 -2.88 2.91
C ASN A 62 -9.24 -2.06 2.15
N PHE A 63 -8.35 -2.72 1.43
CA PHE A 63 -7.32 -2.01 0.68
C PHE A 63 -7.00 -2.72 -0.63
N TRP A 64 -6.30 -2.01 -1.49
CA TRP A 64 -5.71 -2.51 -2.71
C TRP A 64 -4.21 -2.63 -2.54
N THR A 65 -3.64 -3.75 -2.98
CA THR A 65 -2.20 -3.95 -3.08
C THR A 65 -1.77 -3.83 -4.53
N ILE A 66 -0.81 -2.94 -4.79
CA ILE A 66 -0.29 -2.66 -6.12
C ILE A 66 1.17 -3.09 -6.17
N GLY A 67 1.43 -4.18 -6.90
CA GLY A 67 2.78 -4.70 -7.11
C GLY A 67 3.43 -4.08 -8.35
N PHE A 68 4.68 -3.61 -8.20
CA PHE A 68 5.47 -3.07 -9.31
C PHE A 68 6.97 -3.28 -9.09
N ASP A 69 7.74 -3.25 -10.18
CA ASP A 69 9.21 -3.36 -10.15
C ASP A 69 9.85 -1.98 -10.40
N PHE A 70 11.00 -1.72 -9.78
CA PHE A 70 11.83 -0.56 -10.11
C PHE A 70 12.39 -0.61 -11.55
N GLU A 71 12.86 0.54 -12.03
CA GLU A 71 13.60 0.63 -13.27
C GLU A 71 14.90 -0.22 -13.25
N PRO A 72 15.36 -0.73 -14.41
CA PRO A 72 16.46 -1.69 -14.52
C PRO A 72 17.80 -1.23 -13.93
N GLU A 73 18.02 0.06 -13.73
CA GLU A 73 19.26 0.61 -13.17
C GLU A 73 19.48 0.28 -11.68
N SER A 74 18.44 -0.24 -11.02
CA SER A 74 18.49 -0.64 -9.61
C SER A 74 18.86 -2.13 -9.51
N GLU A 75 20.16 -2.46 -9.40
CA GLU A 75 20.68 -3.85 -9.23
C GLU A 75 20.34 -4.44 -7.84
N ILE A 76 19.06 -4.49 -7.48
CA ILE A 76 18.60 -5.17 -6.26
C ILE A 76 17.93 -6.48 -6.70
N GLU A 77 18.50 -7.60 -6.29
CA GLU A 77 17.90 -8.92 -6.51
C GLU A 77 16.54 -8.98 -5.78
N TYR A 78 15.44 -9.15 -6.53
CA TYR A 78 14.05 -9.11 -6.06
C TYR A 78 13.53 -7.73 -5.60
N ASN A 79 13.61 -6.73 -6.48
CA ASN A 79 13.19 -5.34 -6.23
C ASN A 79 11.68 -5.07 -6.46
N SER A 80 10.82 -5.97 -5.99
CA SER A 80 9.37 -5.78 -6.09
C SER A 80 8.87 -4.93 -4.93
N MET A 81 8.11 -3.90 -5.26
CA MET A 81 7.52 -2.95 -4.34
C MET A 81 6.01 -3.11 -4.30
N PHE A 82 5.45 -2.78 -3.15
CA PHE A 82 4.00 -2.82 -2.94
C PHE A 82 3.53 -1.48 -2.44
N LEU A 83 2.67 -0.83 -3.22
CA LEU A 83 1.90 0.33 -2.77
C LEU A 83 0.53 -0.15 -2.31
N GLU A 84 0.08 0.37 -1.18
CA GLU A 84 -1.24 0.09 -0.65
C GLU A 84 -2.14 1.33 -0.67
N ILE A 85 -3.36 1.14 -1.15
CA ILE A 85 -4.37 2.18 -1.32
C ILE A 85 -5.64 1.76 -0.57
N ASP A 86 -6.12 2.62 0.31
CA ASP A 86 -7.32 2.40 1.12
C ASP A 86 -8.56 2.39 0.22
N ASP A 87 -9.38 1.33 0.25
CA ASP A 87 -10.57 1.21 -0.62
C ASP A 87 -11.73 2.10 -0.17
N ASP A 88 -11.74 2.58 1.07
CA ASP A 88 -12.78 3.49 1.56
C ASP A 88 -12.54 4.93 1.08
N SER A 89 -11.28 5.37 1.10
CA SER A 89 -10.88 6.74 0.74
C SER A 89 -10.30 6.89 -0.67
N GLY A 90 -9.77 5.81 -1.25
CA GLY A 90 -9.01 5.86 -2.51
C GLY A 90 -7.61 6.45 -2.35
N GLU A 91 -7.15 6.67 -1.11
CA GLU A 91 -5.89 7.33 -0.83
C GLU A 91 -4.76 6.32 -0.55
N PRO A 92 -3.58 6.50 -1.16
CA PRO A 92 -2.40 5.73 -0.83
C PRO A 92 -1.93 6.06 0.58
N TYR A 93 -1.55 5.05 1.35
CA TYR A 93 -1.15 5.26 2.75
C TYR A 93 0.15 4.54 3.13
N ARG A 94 0.56 3.52 2.37
CA ARG A 94 1.75 2.73 2.69
C ARG A 94 2.45 2.25 1.45
N ILE A 95 3.78 2.27 1.50
CA ILE A 95 4.62 1.63 0.50
C ILE A 95 5.62 0.73 1.20
N SER A 96 5.85 -0.46 0.64
CA SER A 96 6.72 -1.45 1.26
C SER A 96 7.62 -2.15 0.25
N HIS A 97 8.83 -2.40 0.72
CA HIS A 97 9.84 -3.29 0.16
C HIS A 97 10.10 -4.39 1.19
N LYS A 98 10.77 -5.47 0.76
CA LYS A 98 11.35 -6.46 1.69
C LYS A 98 12.21 -5.84 2.80
N GLN A 99 12.84 -4.69 2.56
CA GLN A 99 13.79 -4.06 3.49
C GLN A 99 13.24 -2.84 4.24
N ALA A 100 12.11 -2.27 3.81
CA ALA A 100 11.62 -1.01 4.36
C ALA A 100 10.12 -0.86 4.15
N THR A 101 9.48 -0.21 5.11
CA THR A 101 8.09 0.22 5.02
C THR A 101 8.04 1.71 5.30
N MET A 102 7.35 2.47 4.46
CA MET A 102 7.19 3.92 4.59
C MET A 102 5.72 4.30 4.46
N ASN A 103 5.31 5.33 5.18
CA ASN A 103 3.97 5.87 5.05
C ASN A 103 3.93 6.86 3.87
N VAL A 104 2.82 6.84 3.13
CA VAL A 104 2.52 7.83 2.10
C VAL A 104 1.58 8.86 2.71
N LEU A 105 1.95 10.13 2.63
CA LEU A 105 1.18 11.26 3.13
C LEU A 105 0.86 12.22 1.99
N ILE A 106 -0.20 13.01 2.15
CA ILE A 106 -0.60 14.07 1.23
C ILE A 106 -0.40 15.43 1.90
N ASN A 107 0.19 16.39 1.19
CA ASN A 107 0.38 17.74 1.71
C ASN A 107 -0.85 18.64 1.41
N GLU A 108 -0.80 19.90 1.87
CA GLU A 108 -1.89 20.87 1.64
C GLU A 108 -2.14 21.17 0.15
N ASP A 109 -1.13 20.97 -0.70
CA ASP A 109 -1.22 21.15 -2.17
C ASP A 109 -1.78 19.90 -2.88
N GLY A 110 -2.13 18.84 -2.14
CA GLY A 110 -2.61 17.58 -2.72
C GLY A 110 -1.51 16.71 -3.33
N LYS A 111 -0.24 16.95 -2.99
CA LYS A 111 0.92 16.17 -3.46
C LYS A 111 1.32 15.10 -2.46
N TYR A 112 1.54 13.89 -2.96
CA TYR A 112 2.04 12.76 -2.19
C TYR A 112 3.53 12.87 -1.88
N TYR A 113 3.91 12.47 -0.67
CA TYR A 113 5.29 12.36 -0.21
C TYR A 113 5.45 11.19 0.78
N LEU A 114 6.69 10.74 0.98
CA LEU A 114 7.00 9.71 1.96
C LEU A 114 7.33 10.35 3.30
N ASP A 115 6.73 9.82 4.36
CA ASP A 115 7.12 10.15 5.72
C ASP A 115 8.49 9.55 6.02
N THR A 116 9.52 10.40 5.98
CA THR A 116 10.91 10.01 6.25
C THR A 116 11.32 10.28 7.70
N HIS A 117 10.38 10.53 8.60
CA HIS A 117 10.67 10.58 10.02
C HIS A 117 11.03 9.19 10.53
N THR A 118 12.30 8.85 10.37
CA THR A 118 12.97 7.86 11.21
C THR A 118 12.83 8.32 12.66
N SER A 119 12.13 7.53 13.47
CA SER A 119 12.33 7.58 14.92
C SER A 119 13.81 7.29 15.17
N SER A 120 14.61 8.35 15.26
CA SER A 120 15.98 8.36 15.78
C SER A 120 15.98 8.23 17.29
#